data_AF-A0A0G4HUF8-F1
#
_entry.id   AF-A0A0G4HUF8-F1
#
_cell.length_a   1.000
_cell.length_b   1.000
_cell.length_c   1.000
_cell.angle_alpha   90.00
_cell.angle_beta   90.00
_cell.angle_gamma   90.00
#
_symmetry.space_group_name_H-M   'P 1'
#
loop_
_entity.id
_entity.type
_entity.pdbx_description
1 polymer ?
#
loop_
_entity_poly.entity_id
_entity_poly.type
_entity_poly.pdbx_seq_one_letter_code
_entity_poly.pdbx_strand_id
1 'polypeptide(L)'
;MRFSHRHLLLLTIPVLLFTVSVGEDVCVEGFVMDTFCADRGRLLDSPGTDALTMPEQHSLHCLVDVQICYASGFEVLESPRSGSNVYCRVFKLDRTGNEKILKLARETGSTNLGCTTCGDTGTMERGFRAALVGTPEGSAAPRMFKVKEVFPYGYCSTQQTYQLASISDDMRLCSSRDIWIQVHGSLMLAGWGFLLPLGVTMALSGRRHDPLWYYLHMCLQIGGLVVGLAGWSIALSQFQVLEQWKPEGALYMHAILGMCVMCLGLVQPINAFLRPHKPDEGQKKSCLRLTWEIAHKTIGYVAIIAGIGTVALGAFMTRYPVGFLAGLGGSIISIVAAGVIMYCLSPKKVAVATKQLSPTAKNNPAATSFGRPDELERGGEQAVVQVEEEQQRVLEEWGREEGEELQLEEEGEMGA
;
A
#
# COMPACT_ATOMS: atom_id res chain seq x y z
N MET A 1 -52.18 -57.47 -38.29
CA MET A 1 -51.60 -56.97 -37.02
C MET A 1 -50.50 -57.92 -36.57
N ARG A 2 -49.24 -57.55 -36.76
CA ARG A 2 -48.06 -58.19 -36.15
C ARG A 2 -47.06 -57.08 -35.83
N PHE A 3 -46.89 -56.79 -34.55
CA PHE A 3 -45.94 -55.78 -34.06
C PHE A 3 -44.53 -56.37 -34.06
N SER A 4 -43.60 -55.68 -34.71
CA SER A 4 -42.19 -56.03 -34.81
C SER A 4 -41.45 -55.72 -33.51
N HIS A 5 -40.59 -56.66 -33.08
CA HIS A 5 -39.66 -56.52 -31.97
C HIS A 5 -38.77 -55.28 -32.13
N ARG A 6 -38.68 -54.45 -31.09
CA ARG A 6 -37.69 -53.38 -30.96
C ARG A 6 -36.48 -53.92 -30.21
N HIS A 7 -35.32 -53.87 -30.85
CA HIS A 7 -34.02 -54.18 -30.26
C HIS A 7 -33.68 -53.13 -29.18
N LEU A 8 -33.46 -53.60 -27.96
CA LEU A 8 -32.95 -52.82 -26.84
C LEU A 8 -31.41 -52.78 -26.93
N LEU A 9 -30.87 -51.69 -27.46
CA LEU A 9 -29.43 -51.41 -27.47
C LEU A 9 -29.04 -50.89 -26.07
N LEU A 10 -28.39 -51.75 -25.27
CA LEU A 10 -27.75 -51.38 -24.01
C LEU A 10 -26.47 -50.59 -24.32
N LEU A 11 -26.55 -49.27 -24.19
CA LEU A 11 -25.41 -48.36 -24.16
C LEU A 11 -24.63 -48.57 -22.85
N THR A 12 -23.54 -49.34 -22.91
CA THR A 12 -22.55 -49.40 -21.83
C THR A 12 -21.75 -48.10 -21.85
N ILE A 13 -22.12 -47.15 -21.00
CA ILE A 13 -21.32 -45.96 -20.72
C ILE A 13 -20.06 -46.43 -19.98
N PRO A 14 -18.84 -46.22 -20.52
CA PRO A 14 -17.63 -46.50 -19.77
C PRO A 14 -17.57 -45.53 -18.60
N VAL A 15 -17.72 -46.03 -17.39
CA VAL A 15 -17.39 -45.30 -16.17
C VAL A 15 -15.87 -45.11 -16.21
N LEU A 16 -15.44 -43.91 -16.62
CA LEU A 16 -14.09 -43.43 -16.38
C LEU A 16 -13.91 -43.36 -14.87
N LEU A 17 -13.35 -44.44 -14.30
CA LEU A 17 -12.71 -44.43 -13.00
C LEU A 17 -11.56 -43.44 -13.10
N PHE A 18 -11.82 -42.18 -12.74
CA PHE A 18 -10.75 -41.29 -12.31
C PHE A 18 -10.18 -41.89 -11.03
N THR A 19 -9.12 -42.68 -11.17
CA THR A 19 -8.23 -42.94 -10.05
C THR A 19 -7.65 -41.58 -9.66
N VAL A 20 -8.18 -41.00 -8.58
CA VAL A 20 -7.47 -39.93 -7.87
C VAL A 20 -6.14 -40.56 -7.46
N SER A 21 -5.05 -40.20 -8.13
CA SER A 21 -3.72 -40.49 -7.62
C SER A 21 -3.59 -39.70 -6.32
N VAL A 22 -3.82 -40.36 -5.19
CA VAL A 22 -3.37 -39.84 -3.91
C VAL A 22 -1.87 -39.64 -4.08
N GLY A 23 -1.40 -38.39 -3.96
CA GLY A 23 0.03 -38.10 -4.11
C GLY A 23 0.80 -39.00 -3.14
N GLU A 24 1.79 -39.72 -3.65
CA GLU A 24 2.61 -40.59 -2.82
C GLU A 24 3.52 -39.75 -1.92
N ASP A 25 3.73 -40.22 -0.69
CA ASP A 25 4.68 -39.61 0.23
C ASP A 25 6.11 -39.82 -0.31
N VAL A 26 6.84 -38.71 -0.48
CA VAL A 26 8.23 -38.70 -0.93
C VAL A 26 9.13 -38.09 0.14
N CYS A 27 10.42 -38.41 0.07
CA CYS A 27 11.46 -37.86 0.93
C CYS A 27 12.27 -36.80 0.17
N VAL A 28 12.43 -35.63 0.78
CA VAL A 28 13.31 -34.57 0.28
C VAL A 28 14.22 -34.09 1.42
N GLU A 29 15.48 -33.83 1.13
CA GLU A 29 16.41 -33.26 2.12
C GLU A 29 17.28 -32.18 1.49
N GLY A 30 17.66 -31.19 2.30
CA GLY A 30 18.41 -30.04 1.82
C GLY A 30 18.56 -28.97 2.89
N PHE A 31 19.08 -27.81 2.49
CA PHE A 31 19.03 -26.63 3.34
C PHE A 31 17.60 -26.18 3.52
N VAL A 32 17.27 -25.78 4.75
CA VAL A 32 16.01 -25.16 5.08
C VAL A 32 16.24 -23.66 5.13
N MET A 33 15.44 -22.90 4.39
CA MET A 33 15.55 -21.46 4.25
C MET A 33 14.21 -20.82 4.60
N ASP A 34 14.20 -19.72 5.35
CA ASP A 34 12.97 -18.95 5.52
C ASP A 34 12.60 -18.19 4.23
N THR A 35 11.30 -18.06 3.98
CA THR A 35 10.77 -17.42 2.77
C THR A 35 11.23 -15.97 2.68
N PHE A 36 11.36 -15.27 3.81
CA PHE A 36 11.73 -13.85 3.84
C PHE A 36 13.16 -13.62 3.34
N CYS A 37 14.15 -14.35 3.86
CA CYS A 37 15.55 -14.28 3.40
C CYS A 37 15.68 -14.76 1.94
N ALA A 38 14.95 -15.80 1.54
CA ALA A 38 14.91 -16.27 0.16
C ALA A 38 14.34 -15.20 -0.80
N ASP A 39 13.21 -14.58 -0.45
CA ASP A 39 12.53 -13.60 -1.30
C ASP A 39 13.33 -12.29 -1.42
N ARG A 40 13.96 -11.82 -0.34
CA ARG A 40 14.84 -10.62 -0.40
C ARG A 40 16.23 -10.89 -0.99
N GLY A 41 16.59 -12.16 -1.19
CA GLY A 41 17.85 -12.62 -1.79
C GLY A 41 19.10 -12.49 -0.91
N ARG A 42 19.01 -11.89 0.28
CA ARG A 42 20.12 -11.72 1.23
C ARG A 42 19.69 -12.14 2.62
N LEU A 43 20.62 -12.68 3.39
CA LEU A 43 20.37 -13.00 4.80
C LEU A 43 20.08 -11.73 5.60
N LEU A 44 19.10 -11.77 6.51
CA LEU A 44 18.71 -10.60 7.30
C LEU A 44 19.81 -10.18 8.28
N ASP A 45 20.46 -11.14 8.92
CA ASP A 45 21.54 -10.95 9.89
C ASP A 45 22.93 -10.79 9.24
N SER A 46 23.06 -11.18 7.96
CA SER A 46 24.27 -11.01 7.16
C SER A 46 23.93 -10.45 5.76
N PRO A 47 23.63 -9.14 5.64
CA PRO A 47 23.10 -8.55 4.41
C PRO A 47 24.00 -8.62 3.18
N GLY A 48 25.30 -8.88 3.36
CA GLY A 48 26.27 -9.10 2.28
C GLY A 48 26.21 -10.50 1.67
N THR A 49 25.48 -11.42 2.28
CA THR A 49 25.48 -12.84 1.94
C THR A 49 24.23 -13.20 1.15
N ASP A 50 24.41 -13.83 -0.03
CA ASP A 50 23.30 -14.37 -0.82
C ASP A 50 22.62 -15.55 -0.14
N ALA A 51 21.30 -15.48 0.00
CA ALA A 51 20.53 -16.54 0.65
C ALA A 51 20.50 -17.84 -0.19
N LEU A 52 20.59 -17.73 -1.52
CA LEU A 52 20.48 -18.87 -2.42
C LEU A 52 21.83 -19.34 -2.96
N THR A 53 22.93 -18.60 -2.80
CA THR A 53 24.28 -19.11 -3.15
C THR A 53 25.12 -19.51 -1.95
N MET A 54 24.82 -19.01 -0.75
CA MET A 54 25.53 -19.34 0.49
C MET A 54 24.55 -19.70 1.64
N PRO A 55 23.64 -20.68 1.44
CA PRO A 55 22.67 -21.06 2.47
C PRO A 55 23.32 -21.60 3.75
N GLU A 56 24.56 -22.08 3.70
CA GLU A 56 25.33 -22.51 4.87
C GLU A 56 25.64 -21.38 5.86
N GLN A 57 25.57 -20.13 5.42
CA GLN A 57 25.85 -18.97 6.26
C GLN A 57 24.62 -18.49 7.06
N HIS A 58 23.43 -19.02 6.74
CA HIS A 58 22.19 -18.68 7.43
C HIS A 58 22.25 -19.13 8.88
N SER A 59 22.24 -18.18 9.83
CA SER A 59 22.34 -18.52 11.23
C SER A 59 21.04 -19.10 11.75
N LEU A 60 21.16 -20.04 12.68
CA LEU A 60 20.01 -20.62 13.33
C LEU A 60 19.23 -19.56 14.11
N HIS A 61 19.91 -18.58 14.72
CA HIS A 61 19.30 -17.40 15.32
C HIS A 61 18.37 -16.68 14.34
N CYS A 62 18.87 -16.34 13.14
CA CYS A 62 18.06 -15.71 12.10
C CYS A 62 16.87 -16.59 11.69
N LEU A 63 17.06 -17.92 11.63
CA LEU A 63 16.05 -18.86 11.18
C LEU A 63 14.92 -19.08 12.18
N VAL A 64 15.19 -19.04 13.49
CA VAL A 64 14.23 -19.50 14.53
C VAL A 64 13.89 -18.49 15.62
N ASP A 65 14.71 -17.44 15.82
CA ASP A 65 14.44 -16.40 16.83
C ASP A 65 13.84 -15.14 16.20
N VAL A 66 14.24 -14.81 14.98
CA VAL A 66 13.83 -13.57 14.33
C VAL A 66 12.44 -13.72 13.72
N GLN A 67 11.45 -13.05 14.32
CA GLN A 67 10.03 -13.23 14.00
C GLN A 67 9.70 -13.07 12.52
N ILE A 68 10.23 -12.06 11.85
CA ILE A 68 9.95 -11.84 10.42
C ILE A 68 10.46 -13.00 9.54
N CYS A 69 11.53 -13.69 9.95
CA CYS A 69 12.08 -14.85 9.25
C CYS A 69 11.21 -16.08 9.49
N TYR A 70 11.10 -16.57 10.72
CA TYR A 70 10.38 -17.83 10.99
C TYR A 70 8.87 -17.74 10.71
N ALA A 71 8.27 -16.55 10.85
CA ALA A 71 6.84 -16.36 10.56
C ALA A 71 6.54 -16.37 9.06
N SER A 72 7.52 -16.06 8.21
CA SER A 72 7.36 -16.09 6.74
C SER A 72 7.16 -17.50 6.17
N GLY A 73 7.46 -18.53 6.97
CA GLY A 73 7.45 -19.93 6.58
C GLY A 73 8.80 -20.37 6.01
N PHE A 74 8.97 -21.67 5.88
CA PHE A 74 10.20 -22.32 5.46
C PHE A 74 10.04 -23.00 4.12
N GLU A 75 11.18 -23.16 3.46
CA GLU A 75 11.30 -23.81 2.17
C GLU A 75 12.54 -24.69 2.15
N VAL A 76 12.48 -25.75 1.34
CA VAL A 76 13.58 -26.69 1.15
C VAL A 76 14.30 -26.34 -0.14
N LEU A 77 15.63 -26.25 -0.05
CA LEU A 77 16.50 -25.93 -1.16
C LEU A 77 17.11 -27.19 -1.78
N GLU A 78 17.03 -27.30 -3.10
CA GLU A 78 17.75 -28.27 -3.89
C GLU A 78 19.14 -27.75 -4.25
N SER A 79 20.13 -28.66 -4.28
CA SER A 79 21.50 -28.36 -4.67
C SER A 79 21.60 -27.70 -6.07
N PRO A 80 22.61 -26.85 -6.30
CA PRO A 80 22.79 -26.19 -7.59
C PRO A 80 22.94 -27.18 -8.74
N ARG A 81 22.35 -26.83 -9.89
CA ARG A 81 22.54 -27.57 -11.15
C ARG A 81 23.95 -27.34 -11.70
N SER A 82 24.38 -28.23 -12.59
CA SER A 82 25.64 -28.07 -13.33
C SER A 82 25.71 -26.70 -14.00
N GLY A 83 26.80 -25.96 -13.76
CA GLY A 83 27.00 -24.61 -14.28
C GLY A 83 26.38 -23.47 -13.45
N SER A 84 25.75 -23.76 -12.30
CA SER A 84 25.21 -22.77 -11.37
C SER A 84 25.75 -22.99 -9.96
N ASN A 85 25.82 -21.91 -9.16
CA ASN A 85 26.06 -21.96 -7.71
C ASN A 85 24.79 -21.63 -6.90
N VAL A 86 23.66 -21.43 -7.59
CA VAL A 86 22.39 -21.04 -6.98
C VAL A 86 21.60 -22.29 -6.63
N TYR A 87 21.21 -22.40 -5.36
CA TYR A 87 20.27 -23.38 -4.86
C TYR A 87 18.84 -22.99 -5.28
N CYS A 88 18.06 -23.98 -5.69
CA CYS A 88 16.68 -23.75 -6.13
C CYS A 88 15.70 -24.04 -4.99
N ARG A 89 14.74 -23.14 -4.79
CA ARG A 89 13.61 -23.36 -3.86
C ARG A 89 12.65 -24.33 -4.53
N VAL A 90 12.44 -25.51 -3.95
CA VAL A 90 11.64 -26.57 -4.59
C VAL A 90 10.34 -26.82 -3.86
N PHE A 91 10.37 -26.75 -2.54
CA PHE A 91 9.21 -27.01 -1.70
C PHE A 91 9.00 -25.92 -0.68
N LYS A 92 7.79 -25.36 -0.64
CA LYS A 92 7.32 -24.49 0.43
C LYS A 92 6.48 -25.29 1.40
N LEU A 93 6.80 -25.17 2.67
CA LEU A 93 6.17 -26.00 3.69
C LEU A 93 4.80 -25.45 4.06
N ASP A 94 3.87 -26.37 4.27
CA ASP A 94 2.59 -26.07 4.88
C ASP A 94 2.73 -25.69 6.36
N ARG A 95 1.63 -25.27 7.00
CA ARG A 95 1.65 -24.84 8.40
C ARG A 95 2.25 -25.91 9.33
N THR A 96 1.83 -27.15 9.16
CA THR A 96 2.31 -28.28 9.98
C THR A 96 3.80 -28.53 9.77
N GLY A 97 4.28 -28.47 8.53
CA GLY A 97 5.70 -28.54 8.22
C GLY A 97 6.52 -27.43 8.86
N ASN A 98 6.01 -26.20 8.80
CA ASN A 98 6.68 -25.05 9.42
C ASN A 98 6.85 -25.21 10.93
N GLU A 99 5.81 -25.71 11.63
CA GLU A 99 5.87 -25.95 13.08
C GLU A 99 6.85 -27.09 13.43
N LYS A 100 6.84 -28.18 12.64
CA LYS A 100 7.76 -29.32 12.82
C LYS A 100 9.22 -28.95 12.58
N ILE A 101 9.51 -28.23 11.49
CA ILE A 101 10.86 -27.76 11.17
C ILE A 101 11.37 -26.78 12.20
N LEU A 102 10.54 -25.82 12.63
CA LEU A 102 10.94 -24.86 13.67
C LEU A 102 11.33 -25.57 14.97
N LYS A 103 10.57 -26.59 15.36
CA LYS A 103 10.87 -27.41 16.53
C LYS A 103 12.20 -28.17 16.36
N LEU A 104 12.38 -28.89 15.25
CA LEU A 104 13.62 -29.62 14.98
C LEU A 104 14.83 -28.69 14.96
N ALA A 105 14.73 -27.54 14.31
CA ALA A 105 15.79 -26.54 14.24
C ALA A 105 16.21 -26.09 15.66
N ARG A 106 15.25 -25.76 16.52
CA ARG A 106 15.51 -25.37 17.92
C ARG A 106 16.12 -26.48 18.77
N GLU A 107 15.72 -27.73 18.54
CA GLU A 107 16.31 -28.90 19.22
C GLU A 107 17.76 -29.15 18.81
N THR A 108 18.13 -28.86 17.56
CA THR A 108 19.51 -29.03 17.07
C THR A 108 20.46 -27.88 17.44
N GLY A 109 19.92 -26.74 17.84
CA GLY A 109 20.67 -25.55 18.23
C GLY A 109 21.00 -25.45 19.71
N SER A 110 21.78 -24.43 20.05
CA SER A 110 22.11 -24.11 21.44
C SER A 110 22.00 -22.62 21.75
N THR A 111 21.52 -22.29 22.95
CA THR A 111 21.58 -20.93 23.51
C THR A 111 23.00 -20.39 23.59
N ASN A 112 23.99 -21.27 23.80
CA ASN A 112 25.41 -20.93 23.81
C ASN A 112 25.95 -20.52 22.43
N LEU A 113 25.21 -20.81 21.35
CA LEU A 113 25.55 -20.49 19.96
C LEU A 113 24.71 -19.31 19.41
N GLY A 114 24.05 -18.55 20.29
CA GLY A 114 23.29 -17.36 19.93
C GLY A 114 21.82 -17.59 19.56
N CYS A 115 21.34 -18.83 19.56
CA CYS A 115 19.92 -19.15 19.39
C CYS A 115 19.18 -19.12 20.73
N THR A 116 18.53 -18.00 21.04
CA THR A 116 17.84 -17.73 22.31
C THR A 116 16.62 -18.60 22.56
N THR A 117 16.00 -19.17 21.52
CA THR A 117 14.85 -20.08 21.64
C THR A 117 15.21 -21.57 21.52
N CYS A 118 16.50 -21.89 21.42
CA CYS A 118 17.00 -23.27 21.33
C CYS A 118 17.19 -23.91 22.72
N GLY A 119 17.50 -25.21 22.74
CA GLY A 119 17.99 -25.90 23.94
C GLY A 119 19.45 -25.51 24.27
N ASP A 120 20.12 -26.28 25.12
CA ASP A 120 21.51 -25.96 25.52
C ASP A 120 22.56 -26.94 24.94
N THR A 121 22.12 -28.10 24.46
CA THR A 121 22.99 -29.22 24.07
C THR A 121 23.21 -29.35 22.57
N GLY A 122 22.48 -28.61 21.74
CA GLY A 122 22.66 -28.64 20.30
C GLY A 122 23.98 -28.05 19.85
N THR A 123 24.36 -28.33 18.60
CA THR A 123 25.65 -27.90 18.01
C THR A 123 25.46 -27.10 16.73
N MET A 124 24.23 -26.96 16.25
CA MET A 124 23.91 -26.23 15.04
C MET A 124 23.96 -24.72 15.29
N GLU A 125 24.90 -24.02 14.64
CA GLU A 125 24.97 -22.55 14.64
C GLU A 125 24.43 -21.96 13.33
N ARG A 126 24.74 -22.58 12.18
CA ARG A 126 24.42 -22.07 10.84
C ARG A 126 24.19 -23.20 9.84
N GLY A 127 23.51 -22.89 8.73
CA GLY A 127 23.37 -23.81 7.61
C GLY A 127 22.48 -25.00 7.93
N PHE A 128 21.38 -24.76 8.62
CA PHE A 128 20.45 -25.81 9.05
C PHE A 128 19.92 -26.61 7.85
N ARG A 129 19.99 -27.94 7.98
CA ARG A 129 19.51 -28.90 6.99
C ARG A 129 18.58 -29.90 7.67
N ALA A 130 17.58 -30.36 6.92
CA ALA A 130 16.64 -31.37 7.40
C ALA A 130 16.21 -32.29 6.25
N ALA A 131 15.70 -33.46 6.62
CA ALA A 131 14.97 -34.37 5.75
C ALA A 131 13.48 -34.29 6.08
N LEU A 132 12.64 -34.27 5.06
CA LEU A 132 11.20 -34.13 5.18
C LEU A 132 10.51 -35.21 4.36
N VAL A 133 9.48 -35.80 4.95
CA VAL A 133 8.59 -36.77 4.29
C VAL A 133 7.20 -36.16 4.18
N GLY A 134 6.61 -36.24 3.00
CA GLY A 134 5.30 -35.68 2.75
C GLY A 134 4.91 -35.70 1.28
N THR A 135 3.79 -35.03 0.98
CA THR A 135 3.18 -35.05 -0.35
C THR A 135 3.32 -33.69 -1.05
N PRO A 136 3.88 -33.63 -2.28
CA PRO A 136 3.85 -32.44 -3.12
C PRO A 136 2.42 -32.09 -3.56
N GLU A 137 2.04 -30.82 -3.47
CA GLU A 137 0.72 -30.33 -3.88
C GLU A 137 0.78 -28.99 -4.62
N GLY A 138 -0.22 -28.77 -5.49
CA GLY A 138 -0.35 -27.56 -6.29
C GLY A 138 0.56 -27.56 -7.52
N SER A 139 0.50 -26.47 -8.28
CA SER A 139 1.23 -26.30 -9.55
C SER A 139 2.26 -25.17 -9.51
N ALA A 140 2.21 -24.29 -8.50
CA ALA A 140 3.12 -23.15 -8.37
C ALA A 140 4.55 -23.57 -7.99
N ALA A 141 5.51 -22.68 -8.25
CA ALA A 141 6.90 -22.79 -7.83
C ALA A 141 7.23 -21.72 -6.77
N PRO A 142 7.85 -22.07 -5.62
CA PRO A 142 8.09 -23.44 -5.15
C PRO A 142 6.78 -24.19 -4.89
N ARG A 143 6.80 -25.51 -5.06
CA ARG A 143 5.60 -26.34 -4.89
C ARG A 143 5.24 -26.45 -3.42
N MET A 144 3.95 -26.46 -3.08
CA MET A 144 3.56 -26.68 -1.69
C MET A 144 3.89 -28.13 -1.31
N PHE A 145 4.35 -28.33 -0.09
CA PHE A 145 4.70 -29.65 0.43
C PHE A 145 3.97 -29.88 1.74
N LYS A 146 3.02 -30.81 1.73
CA LYS A 146 2.28 -31.22 2.93
C LYS A 146 3.16 -32.13 3.76
N VAL A 147 3.79 -31.57 4.79
CA VAL A 147 4.77 -32.30 5.59
C VAL A 147 4.05 -33.24 6.55
N LYS A 148 4.40 -34.52 6.47
CA LYS A 148 3.97 -35.55 7.40
C LYS A 148 4.97 -35.69 8.55
N GLU A 149 6.25 -35.83 8.22
CA GLU A 149 7.33 -36.07 9.18
C GLU A 149 8.59 -35.28 8.81
N VAL A 150 9.39 -34.96 9.83
CA VAL A 150 10.69 -34.30 9.69
C VAL A 150 11.73 -35.12 10.43
N PHE A 151 12.93 -35.20 9.86
CA PHE A 151 14.05 -35.99 10.35
C PHE A 151 15.35 -35.20 10.25
N PRO A 152 16.40 -35.58 11.00
CA PRO A 152 17.75 -35.08 10.75
C PRO A 152 18.19 -35.31 9.31
N TYR A 153 19.03 -34.41 8.79
CA TYR A 153 19.62 -34.53 7.46
C TYR A 153 20.36 -35.87 7.29
N GLY A 154 20.23 -36.51 6.12
CA GLY A 154 20.77 -37.83 5.80
C GLY A 154 19.78 -38.97 6.00
N TYR A 155 18.58 -38.71 6.54
CA TYR A 155 17.54 -39.72 6.68
C TYR A 155 17.09 -40.29 5.32
N CYS A 156 16.90 -39.44 4.30
CA CYS A 156 16.40 -39.89 3.01
C CYS A 156 17.38 -40.85 2.32
N SER A 157 18.68 -40.68 2.53
CA SER A 157 19.72 -41.53 1.95
C SER A 157 19.98 -42.81 2.75
N THR A 158 19.80 -42.79 4.07
CA THR A 158 20.20 -43.90 4.97
C THR A 158 19.09 -44.91 5.25
N GLN A 159 17.84 -44.47 5.40
CA GLN A 159 16.74 -45.37 5.79
C GLN A 159 15.97 -45.94 4.59
N GLN A 160 15.97 -45.25 3.44
CA GLN A 160 15.34 -45.66 2.16
C GLN A 160 13.89 -46.17 2.26
N THR A 161 13.17 -45.82 3.34
CA THR A 161 11.76 -46.19 3.55
C THR A 161 10.82 -45.51 2.57
N TYR A 162 11.20 -44.32 2.09
CA TYR A 162 10.42 -43.49 1.18
C TYR A 162 11.23 -43.21 -0.10
N GLN A 163 10.53 -43.08 -1.23
CA GLN A 163 11.17 -42.69 -2.48
C GLN A 163 11.66 -41.25 -2.41
N LEU A 164 12.81 -40.96 -3.03
CA LEU A 164 13.30 -39.59 -3.16
C LEU A 164 12.35 -38.76 -4.03
N ALA A 165 12.11 -37.51 -3.65
CA ALA A 165 11.27 -36.60 -4.40
C ALA A 165 11.82 -36.36 -5.82
N SER A 166 11.00 -36.66 -6.83
CA SER A 166 11.33 -36.31 -8.22
C SER A 166 11.01 -34.84 -8.46
N ILE A 167 12.05 -34.00 -8.54
CA ILE A 167 11.91 -32.55 -8.73
C ILE A 167 11.99 -32.20 -10.21
N SER A 168 10.87 -31.76 -10.79
CA SER A 168 10.79 -31.27 -12.18
C SER A 168 11.04 -29.76 -12.28
N ASP A 169 11.37 -29.27 -13.49
CA ASP A 169 11.81 -27.88 -13.69
C ASP A 169 10.71 -26.85 -13.36
N ASP A 170 9.44 -27.22 -13.52
CA ASP A 170 8.28 -26.39 -13.15
C ASP A 170 8.08 -26.23 -11.64
N MET A 171 8.80 -26.99 -10.81
CA MET A 171 8.74 -26.89 -9.34
C MET A 171 9.79 -25.93 -8.78
N ARG A 172 10.81 -25.59 -9.57
CA ARG A 172 11.99 -24.85 -9.12
C ARG A 172 11.78 -23.34 -9.19
N LEU A 173 12.10 -22.65 -8.11
CA LEU A 173 12.32 -21.21 -8.09
C LEU A 173 13.78 -20.94 -7.69
N CYS A 174 14.66 -20.76 -8.69
CA CYS A 174 16.10 -20.55 -8.51
C CYS A 174 16.49 -19.07 -8.43
N SER A 175 15.59 -18.21 -7.97
CA SER A 175 15.82 -16.77 -7.85
C SER A 175 15.13 -16.21 -6.62
N SER A 176 15.63 -15.08 -6.14
CA SER A 176 14.89 -14.26 -5.17
C SER A 176 13.72 -13.54 -5.86
N ARG A 177 12.84 -12.95 -5.04
CA ARG A 177 11.74 -12.08 -5.50
C ARG A 177 12.06 -10.59 -5.30
N ASP A 178 13.32 -10.25 -5.05
CA ASP A 178 13.77 -8.90 -4.69
C ASP A 178 13.41 -7.86 -5.74
N ILE A 179 13.51 -8.20 -7.03
CA ILE A 179 13.11 -7.30 -8.12
C ILE A 179 11.61 -6.99 -8.07
N TRP A 180 10.77 -7.98 -7.78
CA TRP A 180 9.33 -7.79 -7.66
C TRP A 180 8.97 -6.99 -6.40
N ILE A 181 9.72 -7.16 -5.31
CA ILE A 181 9.58 -6.34 -4.09
C ILE A 181 9.88 -4.87 -4.43
N GLN A 182 10.96 -4.60 -5.18
CA GLN A 182 11.30 -3.24 -5.59
C GLN A 182 10.20 -2.63 -6.47
N VAL A 183 9.75 -3.35 -7.51
CA VAL A 183 8.69 -2.87 -8.41
C VAL A 183 7.39 -2.62 -7.66
N HIS A 184 6.94 -3.55 -6.82
CA HIS A 184 5.77 -3.38 -5.96
C HIS A 184 5.92 -2.12 -5.08
N GLY A 185 7.04 -2.00 -4.35
CA GLY A 185 7.30 -0.87 -3.47
C GLY A 185 7.34 0.47 -4.21
N SER A 186 7.94 0.52 -5.38
CA SER A 186 8.01 1.74 -6.22
C SER A 186 6.64 2.16 -6.73
N LEU A 187 5.81 1.22 -7.18
CA LEU A 187 4.44 1.50 -7.60
C LEU A 187 3.58 1.97 -6.42
N MET A 188 3.72 1.34 -5.26
CA MET A 188 3.01 1.74 -4.04
C MET A 188 3.42 3.13 -3.58
N LEU A 189 4.72 3.45 -3.62
CA LEU A 189 5.23 4.78 -3.30
C LEU A 189 4.70 5.84 -4.30
N ALA A 190 4.73 5.55 -5.61
CA ALA A 190 4.22 6.47 -6.62
C ALA A 190 2.72 6.73 -6.49
N GLY A 191 1.91 5.68 -6.28
CA GLY A 191 0.47 5.79 -6.10
C GLY A 191 0.09 6.40 -4.75
N TRP A 192 0.33 5.66 -3.67
CA TRP A 192 -0.11 6.00 -2.30
C TRP A 192 0.77 7.02 -1.59
N GLY A 193 2.07 7.08 -1.91
CA GLY A 193 2.99 8.04 -1.32
C GLY A 193 3.05 9.40 -2.03
N PHE A 194 2.61 9.47 -3.30
CA PHE A 194 2.73 10.69 -4.11
C PHE A 194 1.44 11.11 -4.82
N LEU A 195 0.96 10.37 -5.83
CA LEU A 195 -0.12 10.80 -6.71
C LEU A 195 -1.46 11.01 -5.98
N LEU A 196 -1.89 10.06 -5.15
CA LEU A 196 -3.15 10.15 -4.42
C LEU A 196 -3.14 11.29 -3.38
N PRO A 197 -2.10 11.44 -2.52
CA PRO A 197 -1.99 12.60 -1.64
C PRO A 197 -1.88 13.92 -2.39
N LEU A 198 -1.14 13.98 -3.51
CA LEU A 198 -1.06 15.18 -4.34
C LEU A 198 -2.45 15.59 -4.83
N GLY A 199 -3.24 14.64 -5.33
CA GLY A 199 -4.62 14.88 -5.75
C GLY A 199 -5.51 15.43 -4.63
N VAL A 200 -5.34 14.96 -3.39
CA VAL A 200 -6.03 15.51 -2.22
C VAL A 200 -5.60 16.96 -1.97
N THR A 201 -4.30 17.23 -1.99
CA THR A 201 -3.75 18.58 -1.82
C THR A 201 -4.30 19.53 -2.88
N MET A 202 -4.39 19.10 -4.15
CA MET A 202 -4.96 19.93 -5.21
C MET A 202 -6.43 20.33 -4.93
N ALA A 203 -7.22 19.44 -4.33
CA ALA A 203 -8.60 19.72 -3.95
C ALA A 203 -8.74 20.61 -2.69
N LEU A 204 -7.69 20.69 -1.86
CA LEU A 204 -7.64 21.53 -0.67
C LEU A 204 -7.22 22.96 -1.00
N SER A 205 -6.10 23.13 -1.69
CA SER A 205 -5.55 24.46 -2.03
C SER A 205 -6.24 25.10 -3.24
N GLY A 206 -6.86 24.30 -4.12
CA GLY A 206 -7.26 24.74 -5.46
C GLY A 206 -8.68 25.15 -5.66
N ARG A 207 -9.53 25.17 -4.63
CA ARG A 207 -10.97 25.42 -4.82
C ARG A 207 -11.31 26.75 -5.49
N ARG A 208 -10.38 27.70 -5.54
CA ARG A 208 -10.54 28.98 -6.25
C ARG A 208 -10.26 28.90 -7.75
N HIS A 209 -9.64 27.82 -8.21
CA HIS A 209 -9.31 27.53 -9.61
C HIS A 209 -10.34 26.56 -10.19
N ASP A 210 -11.62 26.92 -10.19
CA ASP A 210 -12.67 26.11 -10.81
C ASP A 210 -12.62 26.28 -12.35
N PRO A 211 -12.72 25.22 -13.17
CA PRO A 211 -12.86 23.79 -12.83
C PRO A 211 -11.53 23.02 -12.72
N LEU A 212 -10.37 23.69 -12.83
CA LEU A 212 -9.04 23.06 -12.89
C LEU A 212 -8.76 22.14 -11.70
N TRP A 213 -9.03 22.56 -10.46
CA TRP A 213 -8.76 21.74 -9.27
C TRP A 213 -9.49 20.40 -9.30
N TYR A 214 -10.71 20.39 -9.85
CA TYR A 214 -11.55 19.19 -9.92
C TYR A 214 -10.95 18.19 -10.91
N TYR A 215 -10.52 18.65 -12.08
CA TYR A 215 -9.86 17.78 -13.07
C TYR A 215 -8.51 17.28 -12.57
N LEU A 216 -7.69 18.14 -11.93
CA LEU A 216 -6.43 17.73 -11.34
C LEU A 216 -6.64 16.67 -10.26
N HIS A 217 -7.57 16.90 -9.34
CA HIS A 217 -7.93 15.92 -8.31
C HIS A 217 -8.35 14.59 -8.96
N MET A 218 -9.32 14.62 -9.88
CA MET A 218 -9.86 13.42 -10.52
C MET A 218 -8.78 12.62 -11.27
N CYS A 219 -7.97 13.27 -12.10
CA CYS A 219 -6.93 12.62 -12.88
C CYS A 219 -5.84 12.02 -11.98
N LEU A 220 -5.42 12.74 -10.94
CA LEU A 220 -4.43 12.24 -9.96
C LEU A 220 -4.98 11.07 -9.13
N GLN A 221 -6.25 11.11 -8.72
CA GLN A 221 -6.89 10.01 -7.99
C GLN A 221 -6.99 8.75 -8.87
N ILE A 222 -7.50 8.87 -10.10
CA ILE A 222 -7.62 7.73 -11.01
C ILE A 222 -6.23 7.18 -11.37
N GLY A 223 -5.29 8.06 -11.76
CA GLY A 223 -3.93 7.66 -12.11
C GLY A 223 -3.19 6.99 -10.96
N GLY A 224 -3.24 7.60 -9.77
CA GLY A 224 -2.64 7.03 -8.55
C GLY A 224 -3.23 5.68 -8.18
N LEU A 225 -4.54 5.48 -8.36
CA LEU A 225 -5.21 4.22 -8.05
C LEU A 225 -4.88 3.13 -9.08
N VAL A 226 -4.75 3.47 -10.36
CA VAL A 226 -4.28 2.53 -11.40
C VAL A 226 -2.86 2.05 -11.11
N VAL A 227 -1.96 2.97 -10.76
CA VAL A 227 -0.57 2.63 -10.36
C VAL A 227 -0.58 1.76 -9.09
N GLY A 228 -1.37 2.13 -8.08
CA GLY A 228 -1.54 1.34 -6.86
C GLY A 228 -2.11 -0.06 -7.12
N LEU A 229 -3.10 -0.18 -8.02
CA LEU A 229 -3.71 -1.46 -8.38
C LEU A 229 -2.70 -2.38 -9.08
N ALA A 230 -1.83 -1.83 -9.94
CA ALA A 230 -0.74 -2.59 -10.56
C ALA A 230 0.22 -3.15 -9.50
N GLY A 231 0.68 -2.30 -8.56
CA GLY A 231 1.53 -2.77 -7.47
C GLY A 231 0.84 -3.80 -6.58
N TRP A 232 -0.46 -3.66 -6.31
CA TRP A 232 -1.22 -4.59 -5.47
C TRP A 232 -1.40 -5.95 -6.15
N SER A 233 -1.61 -5.95 -7.47
CA SER A 233 -1.70 -7.16 -8.29
C SER A 233 -0.37 -7.93 -8.31
N ILE A 234 0.77 -7.22 -8.31
CA ILE A 234 2.09 -7.84 -8.15
C ILE A 234 2.17 -8.54 -6.78
N ALA A 235 1.72 -7.88 -5.70
CA ALA A 235 1.77 -8.50 -4.38
C ALA A 235 0.96 -9.81 -4.32
N LEU A 236 -0.27 -9.80 -4.85
CA LEU A 236 -1.12 -10.98 -4.87
C LEU A 236 -0.57 -12.13 -5.74
N SER A 237 0.08 -11.80 -6.86
CA SER A 237 0.59 -12.81 -7.80
C SER A 237 1.98 -13.34 -7.45
N GLN A 238 2.84 -12.53 -6.82
CA GLN A 238 4.24 -12.90 -6.59
C GLN A 238 4.53 -13.37 -5.16
N PHE A 239 3.80 -12.89 -4.14
CA PHE A 239 4.20 -13.11 -2.74
C PHE A 239 3.36 -14.15 -1.99
N GLN A 240 2.44 -14.85 -2.67
CA GLN A 240 1.55 -15.86 -2.06
C GLN A 240 0.83 -15.34 -0.80
N VAL A 241 0.42 -14.06 -0.83
CA VAL A 241 -0.14 -13.34 0.32
C VAL A 241 -1.35 -14.05 0.93
N LEU A 242 -2.15 -14.72 0.10
CA LEU A 242 -3.35 -15.45 0.52
C LEU A 242 -3.07 -16.79 1.20
N GLU A 243 -1.85 -17.31 1.11
CA GLU A 243 -1.45 -18.61 1.66
C GLU A 243 -0.74 -18.48 3.02
N GLN A 244 -0.21 -17.29 3.34
CA GLN A 244 0.59 -17.02 4.54
C GLN A 244 -0.25 -16.59 5.77
N TRP A 245 -1.40 -17.21 6.03
CA TRP A 245 -2.28 -16.89 7.17
C TRP A 245 -1.70 -17.31 8.54
N LYS A 246 -0.63 -16.65 8.98
CA LYS A 246 -0.24 -16.59 10.39
C LYS A 246 -0.53 -15.17 10.89
N PRO A 247 -1.43 -14.98 11.86
CA PRO A 247 -1.90 -13.65 12.28
C PRO A 247 -0.89 -12.91 13.16
N GLU A 248 0.39 -12.92 12.80
CA GLU A 248 1.48 -12.43 13.61
C GLU A 248 2.58 -11.80 12.75
N GLY A 249 3.23 -10.76 13.27
CA GLY A 249 4.41 -10.14 12.66
C GLY A 249 4.12 -9.03 11.64
N ALA A 250 5.18 -8.31 11.28
CA ALA A 250 5.11 -7.11 10.44
C ALA A 250 4.63 -7.37 9.01
N LEU A 251 5.01 -8.52 8.43
CA LEU A 251 4.63 -8.89 7.06
C LEU A 251 3.12 -9.10 6.93
N TYR A 252 2.52 -9.81 7.89
CA TYR A 252 1.08 -10.01 7.96
C TYR A 252 0.34 -8.67 8.15
N MET A 253 0.84 -7.80 9.05
CA MET A 253 0.25 -6.48 9.26
C MET A 253 0.32 -5.61 8.01
N HIS A 254 1.45 -5.59 7.30
CA HIS A 254 1.58 -4.88 6.04
C HIS A 254 0.61 -5.41 4.98
N ALA A 255 0.49 -6.74 4.84
CA ALA A 255 -0.43 -7.35 3.90
C ALA A 255 -1.89 -6.96 4.19
N ILE A 256 -2.35 -7.08 5.43
CA ILE A 256 -3.73 -6.74 5.80
C ILE A 256 -4.00 -5.24 5.65
N LEU A 257 -3.09 -4.39 6.12
CA LEU A 257 -3.25 -2.95 5.95
C LEU A 257 -3.32 -2.58 4.47
N GLY A 258 -2.46 -3.17 3.62
CA GLY A 258 -2.49 -3.00 2.18
C GLY A 258 -3.81 -3.44 1.53
N MET A 259 -4.35 -4.58 1.94
CA MET A 259 -5.67 -5.05 1.49
C MET A 259 -6.78 -4.07 1.87
N CYS A 260 -6.83 -3.64 3.14
CA CYS A 260 -7.81 -2.68 3.62
C CYS A 260 -7.71 -1.33 2.88
N VAL A 261 -6.49 -0.79 2.75
CA VAL A 261 -6.22 0.48 2.06
C VAL A 261 -6.65 0.41 0.59
N MET A 262 -6.34 -0.68 -0.12
CA MET A 262 -6.76 -0.85 -1.51
C MET A 262 -8.27 -0.98 -1.64
N CYS A 263 -8.95 -1.71 -0.76
CA CYS A 263 -10.42 -1.76 -0.74
C CYS A 263 -11.02 -0.37 -0.53
N LEU A 264 -10.51 0.41 0.43
CA LEU A 264 -10.95 1.79 0.65
C LEU A 264 -10.72 2.66 -0.58
N GLY A 265 -9.55 2.56 -1.22
CA GLY A 265 -9.20 3.28 -2.44
C GLY A 265 -10.13 2.96 -3.61
N LEU A 266 -10.47 1.70 -3.82
CA LEU A 266 -11.38 1.26 -4.90
C LEU A 266 -12.84 1.68 -4.65
N VAL A 267 -13.27 1.78 -3.39
CA VAL A 267 -14.60 2.29 -3.05
C VAL A 267 -14.73 3.79 -3.33
N GLN A 268 -13.64 4.56 -3.31
CA GLN A 268 -13.70 6.01 -3.48
C GLN A 268 -14.25 6.47 -4.84
N PRO A 269 -13.78 5.97 -6.00
CA PRO A 269 -14.37 6.33 -7.29
C PRO A 269 -15.83 5.92 -7.42
N ILE A 270 -16.23 4.76 -6.88
CA ILE A 270 -17.63 4.29 -6.87
C ILE A 270 -18.48 5.28 -6.06
N ASN A 271 -18.04 5.63 -4.86
CA ASN A 271 -18.68 6.64 -4.02
C ASN A 271 -18.75 8.00 -4.74
N ALA A 272 -17.70 8.41 -5.47
CA ALA A 272 -17.67 9.65 -6.22
C ALA A 272 -18.62 9.68 -7.43
N PHE A 273 -18.87 8.53 -8.05
CA PHE A 273 -19.85 8.38 -9.12
C PHE A 273 -21.29 8.58 -8.61
N LEU A 274 -21.58 8.17 -7.38
CA LEU A 274 -22.88 8.32 -6.72
C LEU A 274 -23.10 9.72 -6.11
N ARG A 275 -22.24 10.70 -6.43
CA ARG A 275 -22.32 12.04 -5.81
C ARG A 275 -23.67 12.72 -6.11
N PRO A 276 -24.36 13.26 -5.08
CA PRO A 276 -25.54 14.08 -5.29
C PRO A 276 -25.20 15.39 -6.01
N HIS A 277 -26.19 15.95 -6.73
CA HIS A 277 -26.07 17.20 -7.48
C HIS A 277 -25.60 18.36 -6.59
N LYS A 278 -24.81 19.26 -7.19
CA LYS A 278 -24.36 20.51 -6.55
C LYS A 278 -25.58 21.45 -6.45
N PRO A 279 -25.84 22.09 -5.29
CA PRO A 279 -26.89 23.11 -5.20
C PRO A 279 -26.55 24.32 -6.06
N ASP A 280 -27.57 25.03 -6.56
CA ASP A 280 -27.40 26.32 -7.23
C ASP A 280 -26.82 27.37 -6.29
N GLU A 281 -26.24 28.44 -6.86
CA GLU A 281 -25.66 29.53 -6.07
C GLU A 281 -26.72 30.13 -5.12
N GLY A 282 -26.38 30.22 -3.83
CA GLY A 282 -27.26 30.72 -2.78
C GLY A 282 -28.20 29.68 -2.15
N GLN A 283 -28.31 28.46 -2.69
CA GLN A 283 -29.13 27.40 -2.09
C GLN A 283 -28.37 26.59 -1.03
N LYS A 284 -29.09 26.18 0.02
CA LYS A 284 -28.54 25.28 1.05
C LYS A 284 -28.33 23.88 0.47
N LYS A 285 -27.23 23.23 0.87
CA LYS A 285 -26.95 21.82 0.50
C LYS A 285 -28.05 20.91 1.02
N SER A 286 -28.47 19.94 0.22
CA SER A 286 -29.32 18.85 0.71
C SER A 286 -28.60 18.02 1.76
N CYS A 287 -29.35 17.41 2.69
CA CYS A 287 -28.78 16.51 3.70
C CYS A 287 -27.96 15.39 3.04
N LEU A 288 -28.49 14.80 1.96
CA LEU A 288 -27.81 13.77 1.18
C LEU A 288 -26.44 14.25 0.64
N ARG A 289 -26.39 15.47 0.08
CA ARG A 289 -25.14 16.06 -0.44
C ARG A 289 -24.13 16.29 0.68
N LEU A 290 -24.58 16.79 1.82
CA LEU A 290 -23.73 17.03 2.98
C LEU A 290 -23.16 15.72 3.55
N THR A 291 -24.00 14.71 3.75
CA THR A 291 -23.58 13.39 4.24
C THR A 291 -22.57 12.74 3.28
N TRP A 292 -22.83 12.79 1.97
CA TRP A 292 -21.88 12.31 0.97
C TRP A 292 -20.54 13.05 1.03
N GLU A 293 -20.55 14.38 1.15
CA GLU A 293 -19.31 15.17 1.25
C GLU A 293 -18.49 14.83 2.50
N ILE A 294 -19.14 14.58 3.63
CA ILE A 294 -18.46 14.14 4.86
C ILE A 294 -17.90 12.73 4.66
N ALA A 295 -18.71 11.79 4.21
CA ALA A 295 -18.29 10.40 4.02
C ALA A 295 -17.12 10.29 3.03
N HIS A 296 -17.22 10.92 1.86
CA HIS A 296 -16.17 10.90 0.83
C HIS A 296 -14.84 11.44 1.36
N LYS A 297 -14.86 12.59 2.05
CA LYS A 297 -13.64 13.19 2.62
C LYS A 297 -13.05 12.35 3.73
N THR A 298 -13.87 11.92 4.69
CA THR A 298 -13.38 11.17 5.87
C THR A 298 -12.78 9.83 5.46
N ILE A 299 -13.48 9.06 4.62
CA ILE A 299 -12.96 7.79 4.12
C ILE A 299 -11.68 8.05 3.29
N GLY A 300 -11.63 9.16 2.54
CA GLY A 300 -10.48 9.52 1.71
C GLY A 300 -9.24 9.81 2.56
N TYR A 301 -9.37 10.64 3.60
CA TYR A 301 -8.26 10.97 4.50
C TYR A 301 -7.79 9.75 5.28
N VAL A 302 -8.70 8.90 5.77
CA VAL A 302 -8.35 7.65 6.44
C VAL A 302 -7.54 6.75 5.49
N ALA A 303 -7.97 6.60 4.23
CA ALA A 303 -7.25 5.80 3.24
C ALA A 303 -5.84 6.35 2.95
N ILE A 304 -5.67 7.66 2.83
CA ILE A 304 -4.35 8.28 2.61
C ILE A 304 -3.42 8.06 3.80
N ILE A 305 -3.89 8.32 5.03
CA ILE A 305 -3.07 8.16 6.24
C ILE A 305 -2.65 6.69 6.40
N ALA A 306 -3.60 5.77 6.27
CA ALA A 306 -3.33 4.34 6.33
C ALA A 306 -2.41 3.88 5.19
N GLY A 307 -2.57 4.43 3.99
CA GLY A 307 -1.71 4.13 2.84
C GLY A 307 -0.26 4.56 3.06
N ILE A 308 -0.02 5.76 3.57
CA ILE A 308 1.34 6.24 3.91
C ILE A 308 1.96 5.34 4.98
N GLY A 309 1.21 5.01 6.04
CA GLY A 309 1.68 4.09 7.09
C GLY A 309 2.02 2.69 6.54
N THR A 310 1.21 2.19 5.60
CA THR A 310 1.43 0.89 4.95
C THR A 310 2.69 0.89 4.09
N VAL A 311 2.94 1.96 3.32
CA VAL A 311 4.16 2.15 2.52
C VAL A 311 5.39 2.22 3.42
N ALA A 312 5.32 2.98 4.52
CA ALA A 312 6.43 3.08 5.48
C ALA A 312 6.73 1.73 6.13
N LEU A 313 5.70 1.00 6.58
CA LEU A 313 5.85 -0.35 7.14
C LEU A 313 6.49 -1.30 6.11
N GLY A 314 6.03 -1.24 4.85
CA GLY A 314 6.62 -1.99 3.74
C GLY A 314 8.11 -1.69 3.56
N ALA A 315 8.48 -0.41 3.57
CA ALA A 315 9.87 0.03 3.41
C ALA A 315 10.81 -0.59 4.45
N PHE A 316 10.40 -0.61 5.73
CA PHE A 316 11.19 -1.19 6.83
C PHE A 316 11.46 -2.70 6.68
N MET A 317 10.61 -3.42 5.93
CA MET A 317 10.79 -4.85 5.68
C MET A 317 11.68 -5.14 4.48
N THR A 318 12.01 -4.13 3.68
CA THR A 318 12.91 -4.29 2.53
C THR A 318 14.37 -4.19 2.95
N ARG A 319 15.29 -4.55 2.04
CA ARG A 319 16.72 -4.22 2.17
C ARG A 319 17.05 -2.76 1.82
N TYR A 320 16.06 -1.99 1.39
CA TYR A 320 16.21 -0.60 0.95
C TYR A 320 15.38 0.38 1.80
N PRO A 321 15.33 0.23 3.14
CA PRO A 321 14.44 1.04 3.96
C PRO A 321 14.76 2.52 3.80
N VAL A 322 16.05 2.87 3.78
CA VAL A 322 16.51 4.27 3.58
C VAL A 322 16.04 4.82 2.24
N GLY A 323 16.16 4.05 1.15
CA GLY A 323 15.77 4.53 -0.19
C GLY A 323 14.27 4.79 -0.30
N PHE A 324 13.45 3.85 0.15
CA PHE A 324 11.99 4.01 0.12
C PHE A 324 11.50 5.08 1.10
N LEU A 325 12.06 5.18 2.30
CA LEU A 325 11.68 6.21 3.27
C LEU A 325 12.14 7.61 2.83
N ALA A 326 13.31 7.73 2.22
CA ALA A 326 13.76 8.99 1.61
C ALA A 326 12.84 9.40 0.45
N GLY A 327 12.44 8.44 -0.40
CA GLY A 327 11.47 8.66 -1.46
C GLY A 327 10.10 9.11 -0.93
N LEU A 328 9.63 8.51 0.17
CA LEU A 328 8.39 8.92 0.84
C LEU A 328 8.51 10.35 1.43
N GLY A 329 9.62 10.65 2.11
CA GLY A 329 9.89 12.00 2.62
C GLY A 329 9.94 13.05 1.52
N GLY A 330 10.66 12.77 0.43
CA GLY A 330 10.73 13.64 -0.74
C GLY A 330 9.37 13.85 -1.41
N SER A 331 8.53 12.80 -1.46
CA SER A 331 7.15 12.89 -1.96
C SER A 331 6.32 13.84 -1.11
N ILE A 332 6.35 13.70 0.22
CA ILE A 332 5.62 14.57 1.16
C ILE A 332 6.05 16.03 1.01
N ILE A 333 7.36 16.31 0.96
CA ILE A 333 7.88 17.67 0.76
C ILE A 333 7.37 18.26 -0.56
N SER A 334 7.43 17.49 -1.64
CA SER A 334 6.97 17.91 -2.97
C SER A 334 5.47 18.22 -3.00
N ILE A 335 4.67 17.40 -2.30
CA ILE A 335 3.21 17.60 -2.17
C ILE A 335 2.90 18.89 -1.42
N VAL A 336 3.59 19.14 -0.30
CA VAL A 336 3.41 20.37 0.50
C VAL A 336 3.77 21.59 -0.34
N ALA A 337 4.93 21.57 -1.02
CA ALA A 337 5.36 22.64 -1.91
C ALA A 337 4.34 22.91 -3.02
N ALA A 338 3.82 21.86 -3.68
CA ALA A 338 2.79 22.00 -4.71
C ALA A 338 1.49 22.64 -4.16
N GLY A 339 1.07 22.26 -2.95
CA GLY A 339 -0.08 22.86 -2.28
C GLY A 339 0.11 24.34 -1.96
N VAL A 340 1.29 24.71 -1.45
CA VAL A 340 1.65 26.12 -1.16
C VAL A 340 1.68 26.93 -2.45
N ILE A 341 2.36 26.45 -3.50
CA ILE A 341 2.42 27.12 -4.80
C ILE A 341 1.01 27.38 -5.31
N MET A 342 0.16 26.36 -5.30
CA MET A 342 -1.19 26.50 -5.82
C MET A 342 -2.08 27.44 -4.97
N TYR A 343 -1.88 27.44 -3.64
CA TYR A 343 -2.53 28.40 -2.75
C TYR A 343 -2.09 29.84 -3.06
N CYS A 344 -0.79 30.07 -3.22
CA CYS A 344 -0.23 31.39 -3.53
C CYS A 344 -0.68 31.91 -4.91
N LEU A 345 -0.83 31.02 -5.89
CA LEU A 345 -1.36 31.34 -7.22
C LEU A 345 -2.89 31.51 -7.24
N SER A 346 -3.58 31.22 -6.14
CA SER A 346 -5.03 31.34 -6.10
C SER A 346 -5.48 32.80 -6.16
N PRO A 347 -6.45 33.15 -7.03
CA PRO A 347 -6.95 34.52 -7.10
C PRO A 347 -7.52 34.95 -5.75
N LYS A 348 -7.08 36.11 -5.25
CA LYS A 348 -7.67 36.75 -4.07
C LYS A 348 -9.06 37.27 -4.46
N LYS A 349 -10.07 37.07 -3.61
CA LYS A 349 -11.41 37.63 -3.87
C LYS A 349 -11.31 39.15 -3.86
N VAL A 350 -11.55 39.81 -4.99
CA VAL A 350 -11.92 41.23 -4.98
C VAL A 350 -13.39 41.27 -4.59
N ALA A 351 -13.69 41.84 -3.42
CA ALA A 351 -15.06 42.04 -2.98
C ALA A 351 -15.67 43.19 -3.80
N VAL A 352 -16.21 42.91 -4.98
CA VAL A 352 -17.07 43.86 -5.67
C VAL A 352 -18.41 43.85 -4.94
N ALA A 353 -18.62 44.85 -4.07
CA ALA A 353 -19.91 45.10 -3.44
C ALA A 353 -20.91 45.60 -4.50
N THR A 354 -21.45 44.69 -5.32
CA THR A 354 -22.59 45.02 -6.18
C THR A 354 -23.82 45.14 -5.28
N LYS A 355 -24.07 46.34 -4.78
CA LYS A 355 -25.33 46.70 -4.11
C LYS A 355 -26.45 46.47 -5.13
N GLN A 356 -27.13 45.32 -5.04
CA GLN A 356 -28.32 45.06 -5.84
C GLN A 356 -29.35 46.14 -5.54
N LEU A 357 -29.60 47.01 -6.51
CA LEU A 357 -30.81 47.82 -6.53
C LEU A 357 -32.01 46.87 -6.62
N SER A 358 -32.83 46.92 -5.57
CA SER A 358 -34.11 46.21 -5.42
C SER A 358 -34.99 46.28 -6.68
N PRO A 359 -35.69 45.19 -7.07
CA PRO A 359 -36.57 45.14 -8.24
C PRO A 359 -37.94 45.82 -7.99
N THR A 360 -37.97 47.05 -7.48
CA THR A 360 -39.23 47.80 -7.24
C THR A 360 -39.38 49.09 -8.05
N ALA A 361 -38.53 49.34 -9.03
CA ALA A 361 -38.59 50.54 -9.88
C ALA A 361 -39.06 50.28 -11.33
N LYS A 362 -39.90 49.26 -11.58
CA LYS A 362 -40.40 48.95 -12.94
C LYS A 362 -41.78 49.50 -13.31
N ASN A 363 -42.47 50.23 -12.43
CA ASN A 363 -43.80 50.77 -12.74
C ASN A 363 -43.92 52.28 -12.50
N ASN A 364 -43.00 53.08 -13.05
CA ASN A 364 -43.21 54.53 -13.11
C ASN A 364 -43.01 55.05 -14.55
N PRO A 365 -44.07 55.47 -15.26
CA PRO A 365 -44.00 55.84 -16.68
C PRO A 365 -43.46 57.27 -16.91
N ALA A 366 -42.65 57.82 -16.00
CA ALA A 366 -42.20 59.21 -16.06
C ALA A 366 -40.71 59.41 -16.45
N ALA A 367 -39.98 58.36 -16.82
CA ALA A 367 -38.57 58.46 -17.20
C ALA A 367 -38.38 58.28 -18.71
N THR A 368 -38.99 59.17 -19.50
CA THR A 368 -38.66 59.38 -20.91
C THR A 368 -38.28 60.83 -21.14
N SER A 369 -36.99 61.16 -20.97
CA SER A 369 -36.27 62.22 -21.71
C SER A 369 -34.90 62.51 -21.07
N PHE A 370 -33.86 62.64 -21.91
CA PHE A 370 -32.46 63.03 -21.60
C PHE A 370 -31.62 61.93 -20.90
N GLY A 371 -30.40 61.55 -21.30
CA GLY A 371 -29.42 62.04 -22.26
C GLY A 371 -28.26 61.01 -22.43
N ARG A 372 -27.17 61.44 -23.07
CA ARG A 372 -26.10 60.72 -23.82
C ARG A 372 -25.14 59.79 -23.00
N PRO A 373 -24.40 58.84 -23.62
CA PRO A 373 -23.64 57.75 -22.96
C PRO A 373 -22.30 58.09 -22.26
N ASP A 374 -22.01 59.33 -21.88
CA ASP A 374 -20.65 59.72 -21.43
C ASP A 374 -20.49 59.95 -19.90
N GLU A 375 -21.46 59.51 -19.09
CA GLU A 375 -21.46 59.74 -17.63
C GLU A 375 -21.23 58.47 -16.78
N LEU A 376 -21.07 57.30 -17.40
CA LEU A 376 -20.87 56.04 -16.66
C LEU A 376 -19.40 55.81 -16.24
N GLU A 377 -18.42 56.35 -16.96
CA GLU A 377 -16.99 56.18 -16.62
C GLU A 377 -16.52 57.12 -15.50
N ARG A 378 -17.06 58.35 -15.42
CA ARG A 378 -16.67 59.32 -14.37
C ARG A 378 -17.17 58.93 -12.97
N GLY A 379 -18.28 58.20 -12.87
CA GLY A 379 -18.80 57.71 -11.59
C GLY A 379 -17.99 56.56 -10.99
N GLY A 380 -17.30 55.77 -11.82
CA GLY A 380 -16.41 54.71 -11.35
C GLY A 380 -15.11 55.25 -10.75
N GLU A 381 -14.54 56.28 -11.38
CA GLU A 381 -13.27 56.87 -10.95
C GLU A 381 -13.44 57.72 -9.67
N GLN A 382 -14.54 58.49 -9.55
CA GLN A 382 -14.85 59.22 -8.31
C GLN A 382 -15.13 58.30 -7.12
N ALA A 383 -15.73 57.12 -7.35
CA ALA A 383 -16.01 56.16 -6.28
C ALA A 383 -14.74 55.43 -5.79
N VAL A 384 -13.75 55.20 -6.66
CA VAL A 384 -12.47 54.59 -6.27
C VAL A 384 -11.63 55.57 -5.45
N VAL A 385 -11.58 56.84 -5.84
CA VAL A 385 -10.83 57.89 -5.11
C VAL A 385 -11.42 58.13 -3.71
N GLN A 386 -12.75 58.11 -3.57
CA GLN A 386 -13.39 58.29 -2.25
C GLN A 386 -13.12 57.13 -1.29
N VAL A 387 -13.01 55.89 -1.79
CA VAL A 387 -12.70 54.73 -0.95
C VAL A 387 -11.24 54.72 -0.51
N GLU A 388 -10.31 55.15 -1.38
CA GLU A 388 -8.90 55.31 -1.00
C GLU A 388 -8.71 56.43 0.04
N GLU A 389 -9.37 57.57 -0.11
CA GLU A 389 -9.33 58.67 0.88
C GLU A 389 -9.94 58.28 2.24
N GLU A 390 -11.02 57.48 2.24
CA GLU A 390 -11.65 57.00 3.49
C GLU A 390 -10.78 55.93 4.19
N GLN A 391 -10.12 55.03 3.44
CA GLN A 391 -9.18 54.09 4.02
C GLN A 391 -7.93 54.77 4.58
N GLN A 392 -7.45 55.84 3.94
CA GLN A 392 -6.30 56.59 4.41
C GLN A 392 -6.62 57.38 5.68
N ARG A 393 -7.83 57.95 5.80
CA ARG A 393 -8.30 58.56 7.06
C ARG A 393 -8.41 57.58 8.21
N VAL A 394 -8.94 56.38 7.97
CA VAL A 394 -9.09 55.35 9.02
C VAL A 394 -7.72 54.87 9.50
N LEU A 395 -6.72 54.76 8.62
CA LEU A 395 -5.35 54.42 9.00
C LEU A 395 -4.65 55.57 9.77
N GLU A 396 -4.93 56.83 9.44
CA GLU A 396 -4.44 57.99 10.19
C GLU A 396 -5.10 58.16 11.56
N GLU A 397 -6.36 57.74 11.72
CA GLU A 397 -7.04 57.70 13.02
C GLU A 397 -6.50 56.56 13.89
N TRP A 398 -6.32 55.36 13.34
CA TRP A 398 -5.72 54.23 14.05
C TRP A 398 -4.28 54.51 14.51
N GLY A 399 -3.46 55.12 13.65
CA GLY A 399 -2.09 55.50 14.03
C GLY A 399 -2.01 56.59 15.10
N ARG A 400 -3.09 57.39 15.27
CA ARG A 400 -3.19 58.41 16.32
C ARG A 400 -3.62 57.80 17.66
N GLU A 401 -4.53 56.83 17.63
CA GLU A 401 -4.97 56.09 18.82
C GLU A 401 -3.83 55.22 19.39
N GLU A 402 -3.07 54.50 18.55
CA GLU A 402 -1.87 53.75 19.01
C GLU A 402 -0.77 54.69 19.54
N GLY A 403 -0.63 55.89 18.97
CA GLY A 403 0.34 56.88 19.43
C GLY A 403 0.01 57.51 20.79
N GLU A 404 -1.27 57.73 21.09
CA GLU A 404 -1.72 58.20 22.41
C GLU A 404 -1.64 57.09 23.47
N GLU A 405 -1.87 55.83 23.10
CA GLU A 405 -1.75 54.68 24.01
C GLU A 405 -0.28 54.42 24.42
N LEU A 406 0.67 54.58 23.49
CA LEU A 406 2.11 54.48 23.76
C LEU A 406 2.67 55.62 24.62
N GLN A 407 2.14 56.86 24.48
CA GLN A 407 2.55 57.98 25.34
C GLN A 407 2.05 57.83 26.79
N LEU A 408 0.88 57.21 26.99
CA LEU A 408 0.34 56.94 28.32
C LEU A 408 1.09 55.80 29.04
N GLU A 409 1.67 54.84 28.31
CA GLU A 409 2.54 53.81 28.88
C GLU A 409 3.93 54.36 29.26
N GLU A 410 4.54 55.24 28.46
CA GLU A 410 5.85 55.86 28.79
C GLU A 410 5.77 56.83 30.00
N GLU A 411 4.66 57.54 30.19
CA GLU A 411 4.46 58.39 31.38
C GLU A 411 4.15 57.57 32.65
N GLY A 412 3.67 56.33 32.51
CA GLY A 412 3.39 55.40 33.60
C GLY A 412 4.64 54.70 34.17
N GLU A 413 5.67 54.46 33.36
CA GLU A 413 6.90 53.78 33.79
C GLU A 413 7.97 54.72 34.41
N MET A 414 7.85 56.05 34.26
CA MET A 414 8.74 57.01 34.94
C MET A 414 8.23 57.51 36.31
N GLY A 415 7.08 56.99 36.78
CA GLY A 415 6.40 57.42 38.01
C GLY A 415 6.36 56.39 39.15
N ALA A 416 7.12 55.30 39.09
CA ALA A 416 7.16 54.24 40.11
C ALA A 416 8.57 53.97 40.65
#